data_AF-A0AAJ4RB46-F1
#
_entry.id   AF-A0AAJ4RB46-F1
#
_cell.length_a   1.000
_cell.length_b   1.000
_cell.length_c   1.000
_cell.angle_alpha   90.00
_cell.angle_beta   90.00
_cell.angle_gamma   90.00
#
_symmetry.space_group_name_H-M   'P 1'
#
loop_
_entity.id
_entity.type
_entity.pdbx_description
1 polymer ?
#
loop_
_entity_poly.entity_id
_entity_poly.type
_entity_poly.pdbx_seq_one_letter_code
_entity_poly.pdbx_strand_id
1 'polypeptide(L)'
;MVAPSSEQIISGTTSIAAGSEITVRARATGDNSFLKTADVTVGEDGDFSGTFDFSDTSNATEFTVSVPNEGVEDNAEVDGIVSDAAQMETPTPTPEPATDTPTPEPDEGTDTPTATPGPATDTPTDGGDTTTETSGSQPGFGGAVAIVALAGAALIALRRDN
;
A
#
# COMPACT_ATOMS: atom_id res chain seq x y z
N MET A 1 14.19 -4.48 -7.68
CA MET A 1 14.42 -4.81 -9.11
C MET A 1 15.71 -4.17 -9.56
N VAL A 2 16.42 -4.77 -10.51
CA VAL A 2 17.70 -4.27 -11.06
C VAL A 2 17.66 -4.35 -12.59
N ALA A 3 18.34 -3.46 -13.29
CA ALA A 3 18.44 -3.49 -14.75
C ALA A 3 19.52 -4.49 -15.23
N PRO A 4 19.44 -5.01 -16.46
CA PRO A 4 20.49 -5.85 -17.06
C PRO A 4 21.71 -4.99 -17.46
N SER A 5 22.43 -4.46 -16.47
CA SER A 5 23.55 -3.54 -16.64
C SER A 5 24.66 -3.84 -15.64
N SER A 6 25.88 -3.36 -15.91
CA SER A 6 27.09 -3.71 -15.17
C SER A 6 27.24 -3.04 -13.80
N GLU A 7 26.46 -1.99 -13.54
CA GLU A 7 26.62 -1.14 -12.35
C GLU A 7 25.32 -1.05 -11.54
N GLN A 8 24.77 -2.19 -11.13
CA GLN A 8 23.58 -2.22 -10.29
C GLN A 8 23.94 -2.20 -8.82
N ILE A 9 23.26 -1.36 -8.05
CA ILE A 9 23.44 -1.26 -6.61
C ILE A 9 22.40 -2.09 -5.89
N ILE A 10 22.85 -2.95 -4.98
CA ILE A 10 22.02 -3.65 -4.02
C ILE A 10 22.43 -3.18 -2.62
N SER A 11 21.49 -2.59 -1.91
CA SER A 11 21.67 -2.07 -0.55
C SER A 11 20.74 -2.74 0.45
N GLY A 12 21.13 -2.74 1.71
CA GLY A 12 20.32 -3.26 2.80
C GLY A 12 20.85 -2.85 4.15
N THR A 13 20.27 -3.43 5.20
CA THR A 13 20.70 -3.27 6.59
C THR A 13 20.97 -4.63 7.20
N THR A 14 21.90 -4.69 8.15
CA THR A 14 22.26 -5.91 8.88
C THR A 14 22.44 -5.62 10.37
N SER A 15 22.34 -6.67 11.20
CA SER A 15 22.66 -6.62 12.63
C SER A 15 24.14 -6.90 12.94
N ILE A 16 24.93 -7.20 11.90
CA ILE A 16 26.39 -7.37 12.00
C ILE A 16 27.04 -6.05 12.43
N ALA A 17 28.09 -6.12 13.25
CA ALA A 17 28.78 -4.95 13.76
C ALA A 17 29.35 -4.07 12.63
N ALA A 18 29.24 -2.76 12.81
CA ALA A 18 29.86 -1.77 11.94
C ALA A 18 31.37 -2.02 11.77
N GLY A 19 31.89 -1.77 10.57
CA GLY A 19 33.27 -2.02 10.19
C GLY A 19 33.59 -3.49 9.87
N SER A 20 32.64 -4.40 9.99
CA SER A 20 32.78 -5.78 9.51
C SER A 20 32.74 -5.83 7.98
N GLU A 21 33.55 -6.70 7.38
CA GLU A 21 33.44 -7.04 5.96
C GLU A 21 32.45 -8.19 5.80
N ILE A 22 31.46 -8.02 4.94
CA ILE A 22 30.44 -9.04 4.65
C ILE A 22 30.41 -9.33 3.14
N THR A 23 30.09 -10.56 2.78
CA THR A 23 29.85 -10.92 1.37
C THR A 23 28.36 -10.93 1.08
N VAL A 24 27.90 -10.04 0.23
CA VAL A 24 26.52 -10.06 -0.29
C VAL A 24 26.48 -10.95 -1.52
N ARG A 25 25.50 -11.86 -1.59
CA ARG A 25 25.38 -12.87 -2.64
C ARG A 25 24.02 -12.78 -3.32
N ALA A 26 24.04 -12.54 -4.63
CA ALA A 26 22.86 -12.66 -5.50
C ALA A 26 22.92 -13.98 -6.28
N ARG A 27 21.87 -14.80 -6.19
CA ARG A 27 21.80 -16.13 -6.80
C ARG A 27 20.50 -16.32 -7.56
N ALA A 28 20.59 -16.72 -8.81
CA ALA A 28 19.47 -17.24 -9.59
C ALA A 28 19.63 -18.74 -9.85
N THR A 29 18.51 -19.45 -9.96
CA THR A 29 18.46 -20.88 -10.31
C THR A 29 17.53 -21.06 -11.52
N GLY A 30 17.64 -22.18 -12.25
CA GLY A 30 16.84 -22.45 -13.44
C GLY A 30 17.59 -22.14 -14.74
N ASP A 31 16.87 -21.76 -15.79
CA ASP A 31 17.44 -21.57 -17.13
C ASP A 31 18.44 -20.41 -17.23
N ASN A 32 18.24 -19.34 -16.44
CA ASN A 32 19.14 -18.19 -16.34
C ASN A 32 19.88 -18.19 -14.99
N SER A 33 20.54 -19.31 -14.65
CA SER A 33 21.24 -19.42 -13.37
C SER A 33 22.50 -18.54 -13.32
N PHE A 34 22.71 -17.88 -12.18
CA PHE A 34 23.96 -17.19 -11.90
C PHE A 34 24.26 -17.17 -10.41
N LEU A 35 25.53 -16.88 -10.11
CA LEU A 35 26.00 -16.59 -8.76
C LEU A 35 26.91 -15.37 -8.84
N LYS A 36 26.51 -14.28 -8.19
CA LYS A 36 27.26 -13.03 -8.13
C LYS A 36 27.47 -12.67 -6.67
N THR A 37 28.66 -12.17 -6.33
CA THR A 37 29.04 -11.81 -4.95
C THR A 37 29.72 -10.45 -4.94
N ALA A 38 29.50 -9.68 -3.88
CA ALA A 38 30.20 -8.43 -3.63
C ALA A 38 30.60 -8.36 -2.15
N ASP A 39 31.87 -8.08 -1.90
CA ASP A 39 32.38 -7.82 -0.56
C ASP A 39 32.17 -6.34 -0.23
N VAL A 40 31.53 -6.08 0.91
CA VAL A 40 31.14 -4.74 1.34
C VAL A 40 31.41 -4.57 2.84
N THR A 41 31.72 -3.35 3.25
CA THR A 41 31.87 -3.02 4.66
C THR A 41 30.56 -2.50 5.23
N VAL A 42 30.20 -2.96 6.42
CA VAL A 42 29.01 -2.49 7.14
C VAL A 42 29.25 -1.10 7.72
N GLY A 43 28.34 -0.17 7.44
CA GLY A 43 28.34 1.21 7.95
C GLY A 43 28.05 1.30 9.46
N GLU A 44 28.21 2.49 10.03
CA GLU A 44 27.95 2.73 11.46
C GLU A 44 26.49 2.46 11.87
N ASP A 45 25.54 2.66 10.95
CA ASP A 45 24.11 2.41 11.18
C ASP A 45 23.68 0.98 10.79
N GLY A 46 24.64 0.10 10.44
CA GLY A 46 24.37 -1.27 9.99
C GLY A 46 23.97 -1.38 8.52
N ASP A 47 24.08 -0.30 7.75
CA ASP A 47 23.82 -0.27 6.32
C ASP A 47 24.97 -0.89 5.50
N PHE A 48 24.63 -1.43 4.33
CA PHE A 48 25.61 -1.88 3.35
C PHE A 48 25.13 -1.62 1.93
N SER A 49 26.05 -1.50 0.99
CA SER A 49 25.75 -1.29 -0.43
C SER A 49 26.81 -1.94 -1.30
N GLY A 50 26.40 -2.90 -2.13
CA GLY A 50 27.26 -3.63 -3.07
C GLY A 50 26.93 -3.32 -4.52
N THR A 51 27.95 -3.28 -5.38
CA THR A 51 27.78 -3.14 -6.83
C THR A 51 27.84 -4.51 -7.49
N PHE A 52 26.92 -4.77 -8.40
CA PHE A 52 26.75 -6.04 -9.10
C PHE A 52 26.59 -5.80 -10.60
N ASP A 53 27.19 -6.69 -11.38
CA ASP A 53 27.07 -6.68 -12.84
C ASP A 53 25.99 -7.65 -13.29
N PHE A 54 24.90 -7.15 -13.86
CA PHE A 54 23.83 -7.94 -14.48
C PHE A 54 23.77 -7.78 -16.01
N SER A 55 24.81 -7.22 -16.65
CA SER A 55 24.83 -6.97 -18.09
C SER A 55 24.66 -8.24 -18.93
N ASP A 56 25.17 -9.38 -18.43
CA ASP A 56 25.01 -10.70 -19.06
C ASP A 56 23.74 -11.44 -18.61
N THR A 57 22.85 -10.79 -17.85
CA THR A 57 21.65 -11.42 -17.31
C THR A 57 20.40 -11.01 -18.08
N SER A 58 19.62 -11.99 -18.53
CA SER A 58 18.37 -11.75 -19.25
C SER A 58 17.34 -11.02 -18.37
N ASN A 59 16.53 -10.17 -18.99
CA ASN A 59 15.32 -9.64 -18.35
C ASN A 59 14.38 -10.78 -17.89
N ALA A 60 13.54 -10.48 -16.91
CA ALA A 60 12.64 -11.41 -16.24
C ALA A 60 13.34 -12.58 -15.52
N THR A 61 14.62 -12.42 -15.16
CA THR A 61 15.33 -13.40 -14.32
C THR A 61 15.10 -13.09 -12.85
N GLU A 62 14.45 -14.00 -12.14
CA GLU A 62 14.30 -13.96 -10.69
C GLU A 62 15.58 -14.43 -9.99
N PHE A 63 15.94 -13.78 -8.89
CA PHE A 63 17.11 -14.12 -8.08
C PHE A 63 16.87 -13.80 -6.61
N THR A 64 17.62 -14.43 -5.75
CA THR A 64 17.57 -14.23 -4.29
C THR A 64 18.89 -13.64 -3.82
N VAL A 65 18.81 -12.58 -3.01
CA VAL A 65 19.94 -11.95 -2.33
C VAL A 65 20.05 -12.51 -0.92
N SER A 66 21.25 -12.87 -0.50
CA SER A 66 21.56 -13.41 0.83
C SER A 66 22.93 -12.93 1.31
N VAL A 67 23.17 -12.94 2.62
CA VAL A 67 24.50 -12.73 3.24
C VAL A 67 24.91 -14.04 3.95
N PRO A 68 25.64 -14.95 3.28
CA PRO A 68 25.98 -16.24 3.86
C PRO A 68 26.98 -16.13 5.03
N ASN A 69 26.80 -16.97 6.05
CA ASN A 69 27.78 -17.29 7.12
C ASN A 69 28.17 -16.18 8.13
N GLU A 70 27.59 -14.98 8.06
CA GLU A 70 28.03 -13.85 8.89
C GLU A 70 27.19 -13.64 10.16
N GLY A 71 26.78 -14.71 10.86
CA GLY A 71 26.12 -14.59 12.17
C GLY A 71 24.69 -14.04 12.16
N VAL A 72 24.05 -13.94 11.00
CA VAL A 72 22.62 -13.64 10.86
C VAL A 72 21.85 -14.94 11.07
N GLU A 73 21.22 -15.13 12.24
CA GLU A 73 20.55 -16.39 12.60
C GLU A 73 19.43 -16.79 11.61
N ASP A 74 18.84 -15.80 10.94
CA ASP A 74 17.73 -16.00 10.01
C ASP A 74 18.13 -16.10 8.53
N ASN A 75 19.44 -16.05 8.20
CA ASN A 75 19.94 -16.03 6.81
C ASN A 75 19.09 -15.14 5.89
N ALA A 76 18.77 -13.91 6.31
CA ALA A 76 17.78 -13.06 5.64
C ALA A 76 17.94 -13.08 4.11
N GLU A 77 16.89 -13.56 3.43
CA GLU A 77 16.83 -13.67 1.98
C GLU A 77 15.83 -12.66 1.43
N VAL A 78 16.19 -11.99 0.34
CA VAL A 78 15.31 -11.04 -0.35
C VAL A 78 15.28 -11.38 -1.83
N ASP A 79 14.08 -11.56 -2.36
CA ASP A 79 13.89 -11.82 -3.78
C ASP A 79 13.97 -10.54 -4.62
N GLY A 80 14.51 -10.70 -5.82
CA GLY A 80 14.71 -9.67 -6.82
C GLY A 80 14.42 -10.18 -8.21
N ILE A 81 14.20 -9.24 -9.13
CA ILE A 81 14.01 -9.52 -10.55
C ILE A 81 14.89 -8.57 -11.37
N VAL A 82 15.51 -9.12 -12.41
CA VAL A 82 16.21 -8.35 -13.44
C VAL A 82 15.18 -7.85 -14.45
N SER A 83 14.99 -6.54 -14.54
CA SER A 83 14.08 -5.90 -15.49
C SER A 83 14.59 -4.51 -15.83
N ASP A 84 14.50 -4.16 -17.11
CA ASP A 84 14.67 -2.78 -17.55
C ASP A 84 13.67 -1.87 -16.81
N ALA A 85 14.17 -0.85 -16.13
CA ALA A 85 13.35 0.08 -15.34
C ALA A 85 12.36 0.87 -16.22
N ALA A 86 12.52 0.85 -17.54
CA ALA A 86 11.55 1.38 -18.49
C ALA A 86 10.14 0.75 -18.41
N GLN A 87 9.95 -0.33 -17.65
CA GLN A 87 8.65 -0.96 -17.41
C GLN A 87 8.02 -0.65 -16.04
N MET A 88 8.59 0.26 -15.24
CA MET A 88 7.82 0.88 -14.17
C MET A 88 7.00 2.01 -14.78
N GLU A 89 5.75 1.70 -15.14
CA GLU A 89 4.69 2.70 -15.31
C GLU A 89 4.77 3.65 -14.10
N THR A 90 5.25 4.87 -14.31
CA THR A 90 5.08 5.94 -13.32
C THR A 90 3.58 6.02 -13.09
N PRO A 91 3.06 5.92 -11.84
CA PRO A 91 1.64 6.18 -11.63
C PRO A 91 1.39 7.59 -12.19
N THR A 92 0.65 7.67 -13.29
CA THR A 92 0.21 8.96 -13.82
C THR A 92 -0.55 9.58 -12.67
N PRO A 93 -0.15 10.77 -12.18
CA PRO A 93 -0.93 11.43 -11.14
C PRO A 93 -2.34 11.58 -11.68
N THR A 94 -3.29 10.87 -11.08
CA THR A 94 -4.71 11.15 -11.29
C THR A 94 -4.86 12.64 -11.00
N PRO A 95 -5.29 13.47 -11.96
CA PRO A 95 -5.49 14.89 -11.70
C PRO A 95 -6.47 15.00 -10.52
N GLU A 96 -6.04 15.63 -9.43
CA GLU A 96 -6.97 16.04 -8.37
C GLU A 96 -8.07 16.89 -9.03
N PRO A 97 -9.36 16.60 -8.76
CA PRO A 97 -10.42 17.46 -9.26
C PRO A 97 -10.22 18.86 -8.63
N ALA A 98 -9.98 19.86 -9.49
CA ALA A 98 -9.97 21.26 -9.09
C ALA A 98 -11.31 21.58 -8.42
N THR A 99 -11.28 21.79 -7.11
CA THR A 99 -12.44 22.25 -6.35
C THR A 99 -12.36 23.76 -6.23
N ASP A 100 -12.76 24.45 -7.30
CA ASP A 100 -13.08 25.89 -7.26
C ASP A 100 -14.54 26.05 -7.69
N THR A 101 -15.45 25.67 -6.80
CA THR A 101 -16.86 26.08 -6.94
C THR A 101 -17.04 27.37 -6.11
N PRO A 102 -17.30 28.53 -6.74
CA PRO A 102 -17.63 29.73 -5.97
C PRO A 102 -18.90 29.49 -5.15
N THR A 103 -18.85 29.84 -3.87
CA THR A 103 -20.03 29.94 -3.00
C THR A 103 -20.99 30.98 -3.60
N PRO A 104 -22.23 30.63 -3.98
CA PRO A 104 -23.22 31.64 -4.30
C PRO A 104 -23.62 32.38 -3.00
N GLU A 105 -23.51 33.69 -3.02
CA GLU A 105 -24.04 34.60 -2.01
C GLU A 105 -25.58 34.46 -1.96
N PRO A 106 -26.23 34.48 -0.78
CA PRO A 106 -27.68 34.40 -0.71
C PRO A 106 -28.31 35.67 -1.31
N ASP A 107 -29.12 35.49 -2.36
CA ASP A 107 -29.93 36.56 -2.94
C ASP A 107 -31.10 36.88 -1.99
N GLU A 108 -31.03 38.05 -1.35
CA GLU A 108 -32.10 38.57 -0.51
C GLU A 108 -33.28 39.00 -1.38
N GLY A 109 -34.29 38.13 -1.44
CA GLY A 109 -35.73 38.43 -1.40
C GLY A 109 -36.29 39.54 -2.30
N THR A 110 -37.27 39.18 -3.13
CA THR A 110 -38.50 39.97 -3.29
C THR A 110 -39.65 39.06 -3.71
N ASP A 111 -40.61 38.92 -2.79
CA ASP A 111 -41.92 38.29 -2.98
C ASP A 111 -42.70 38.86 -4.17
N THR A 112 -43.35 37.98 -4.94
CA THR A 112 -44.59 38.33 -5.65
C THR A 112 -45.49 37.09 -5.77
N PRO A 113 -46.58 37.00 -5.00
CA PRO A 113 -47.58 35.96 -5.21
C PRO A 113 -48.48 36.35 -6.40
N THR A 114 -48.39 35.63 -7.52
CA THR A 114 -49.44 35.65 -8.54
C THR A 114 -50.23 34.35 -8.45
N ALA A 115 -51.37 34.43 -7.75
CA ALA A 115 -52.40 33.41 -7.80
C ALA A 115 -53.11 33.46 -9.16
N THR A 116 -53.29 32.31 -9.79
CA THR A 116 -54.40 32.08 -10.72
C THR A 116 -54.89 30.64 -10.58
N PRO A 117 -56.13 30.44 -10.10
CA PRO A 117 -56.71 29.11 -9.91
C PRO A 117 -57.32 28.57 -11.21
N GLY A 118 -57.09 27.28 -11.48
CA GLY A 118 -57.80 26.49 -12.49
C GLY A 118 -58.41 25.24 -11.83
N PRO A 119 -59.66 24.88 -12.15
CA PRO A 119 -60.50 24.08 -11.27
C PRO A 119 -60.29 22.55 -11.37
N ALA A 120 -60.35 21.93 -10.18
CA ALA A 120 -61.22 20.81 -9.78
C ALA A 120 -61.17 19.52 -10.63
N THR A 121 -60.75 18.39 -10.04
CA THR A 121 -61.65 17.29 -9.56
C THR A 121 -61.29 16.02 -10.35
N ASP A 122 -61.02 14.83 -9.79
CA ASP A 122 -61.79 14.08 -8.80
C ASP A 122 -61.01 12.90 -8.16
N THR A 123 -61.20 12.77 -6.84
CA THR A 123 -61.42 11.57 -5.99
C THR A 123 -60.47 10.34 -5.87
N PRO A 124 -60.46 9.70 -4.66
CA PRO A 124 -59.38 8.87 -4.12
C PRO A 124 -59.59 7.36 -4.36
N THR A 125 -58.52 6.58 -4.21
CA THR A 125 -58.65 5.17 -3.85
C THR A 125 -57.67 4.83 -2.74
N ASP A 126 -58.27 4.18 -1.75
CA ASP A 126 -57.86 3.77 -0.43
C ASP A 126 -56.92 2.56 -0.45
N GLY A 127 -56.13 2.41 0.61
CA GLY A 127 -55.61 1.11 1.05
C GLY A 127 -54.10 1.01 1.22
N GLY A 128 -53.67 0.88 2.48
CA GLY A 128 -52.74 -0.19 2.83
C GLY A 128 -51.39 0.20 3.44
N ASP A 129 -51.33 0.07 4.76
CA ASP A 129 -50.24 -0.55 5.53
C ASP A 129 -48.85 0.10 5.60
N THR A 130 -48.54 0.54 6.82
CA THR A 130 -47.25 0.46 7.53
C THR A 130 -46.22 -0.44 6.87
N THR A 131 -45.15 0.16 6.33
CA THR A 131 -43.80 -0.39 6.46
C THR A 131 -42.79 0.76 6.40
N THR A 132 -42.04 0.94 7.49
CA THR A 132 -40.80 1.72 7.49
C THR A 132 -39.77 0.96 6.67
N GLU A 133 -39.58 1.36 5.42
CA GLU A 133 -38.37 1.04 4.66
C GLU A 133 -37.82 2.34 4.08
N THR A 134 -36.78 2.88 4.72
CA THR A 134 -35.93 3.89 4.10
C THR A 134 -35.04 3.20 3.07
N SER A 135 -35.63 2.82 1.93
CA SER A 135 -34.88 2.64 0.69
C SER A 135 -34.87 3.98 -0.03
N GLY A 136 -34.06 4.90 0.50
CA GLY A 136 -33.74 6.17 -0.12
C GLY A 136 -32.25 6.15 -0.45
N SER A 137 -31.94 5.94 -1.73
CA SER A 137 -30.61 6.03 -2.33
C SER A 137 -30.00 7.42 -2.14
N GLN A 138 -29.55 7.69 -0.93
CA GLN A 138 -28.64 8.78 -0.62
C GLN A 138 -27.24 8.31 -0.99
N PRO A 139 -26.61 8.86 -2.05
CA PRO A 139 -25.22 8.59 -2.34
C PRO A 139 -24.42 9.05 -1.11
N GLY A 140 -23.94 8.09 -0.32
CA GLY A 140 -22.90 8.33 0.67
C GLY A 140 -23.18 8.04 2.14
N PHE A 141 -24.40 7.84 2.65
CA PHE A 141 -24.58 7.53 4.10
C PHE A 141 -25.89 6.78 4.38
N GLY A 142 -25.81 5.49 4.75
CA GLY A 142 -26.99 4.73 5.14
C GLY A 142 -26.73 3.25 5.45
N GLY A 143 -26.07 2.97 6.56
CA GLY A 143 -25.98 1.61 7.11
C GLY A 143 -25.39 1.66 8.52
N ALA A 144 -26.24 1.58 9.54
CA ALA A 144 -25.81 1.54 10.94
C ALA A 144 -25.02 0.26 11.21
N VAL A 145 -23.69 0.36 11.38
CA VAL A 145 -22.84 -0.73 11.87
C VAL A 145 -22.66 -0.54 13.37
N ALA A 146 -23.12 -1.50 14.18
CA ALA A 146 -22.87 -1.52 15.60
C ALA A 146 -21.43 -2.03 15.87
N ILE A 147 -20.60 -1.23 16.55
CA ILE A 147 -19.29 -1.65 17.07
C ILE A 147 -19.49 -2.29 18.45
N VAL A 148 -19.12 -3.56 18.59
CA VAL A 148 -19.05 -4.23 19.90
C VAL A 148 -17.62 -4.13 20.42
N ALA A 149 -17.43 -3.50 21.57
CA ALA A 149 -16.17 -3.50 22.30
C ALA A 149 -16.08 -4.74 23.20
N LEU A 150 -14.95 -5.46 23.18
CA LEU A 150 -14.62 -6.47 24.18
C LEU A 150 -13.26 -6.14 24.82
N ALA A 151 -13.29 -5.64 26.04
CA ALA A 151 -12.13 -5.48 26.91
C ALA A 151 -12.22 -6.48 28.06
N GLY A 152 -11.14 -7.20 28.32
CA GLY A 152 -10.97 -8.08 29.48
C GLY A 152 -9.50 -8.20 29.86
N ALA A 153 -9.13 -7.59 30.98
CA ALA A 153 -7.77 -7.43 31.48
C ALA A 153 -7.14 -8.72 32.04
N ALA A 154 -5.81 -8.71 32.06
CA ALA A 154 -4.88 -9.69 32.63
C ALA A 154 -5.22 -10.16 34.05
N LEU A 155 -4.90 -11.42 34.38
CA LEU A 155 -4.43 -11.79 35.72
C LEU A 155 -3.57 -13.09 35.72
N ILE A 156 -2.47 -12.99 36.45
CA ILE A 156 -1.75 -14.03 37.20
C ILE A 156 -0.54 -14.69 36.51
N ALA A 157 0.59 -14.03 36.75
CA ALA A 157 1.84 -14.68 37.13
C ALA A 157 1.59 -15.71 38.24
N LEU A 158 1.55 -17.00 37.89
CA LEU A 158 1.77 -18.05 38.87
C LEU A 158 3.28 -18.28 38.97
N ARG A 159 3.88 -17.52 39.88
CA ARG A 159 4.89 -17.97 40.83
C ARG A 159 5.84 -19.06 40.30
N ARG A 160 7.03 -18.59 39.92
CA ARG A 160 8.31 -19.28 40.05
C ARG A 160 8.38 -20.05 41.38
N ASP A 161 8.62 -21.36 41.32
CA ASP A 161 9.38 -22.12 42.32
C ASP A 161 9.80 -23.49 41.75
N ASN A 162 11.12 -23.65 41.69
CA ASN A 162 11.94 -24.88 41.68
C ASN A 162 11.99 -25.78 40.43
#